data_AF-A0A453QFI5-F1
#
_entry.id   AF-A0A453QFI5-F1
#
_cell.length_a   1.000
_cell.length_b   1.000
_cell.length_c   1.000
_cell.angle_alpha   90.00
_cell.angle_beta   90.00
_cell.angle_gamma   90.00
#
_symmetry.space_group_name_H-M   'P 1'
#
loop_
_entity.id
_entity.type
_entity.pdbx_description
1 polymer ?
#
loop_
_entity_poly.entity_id
_entity_poly.type
_entity_poly.pdbx_seq_one_letter_code
_entity_poly.pdbx_strand_id
1 'polypeptide(L)'
;MKRRLGLMIQEGSFVKATGRIAQIPVSEAYLGRVVKGNYTCFLLQVATGFAMTFYYRPTVTQVFSSVQYIMTEANFGWLIRSVHGWSAS
;
A
#
# COMPACT_ATOMS: atom_id res chain seq x y z
N MET A 1 53.30 37.43 5.89
CA MET A 1 53.79 37.24 4.52
C MET A 1 53.46 35.81 4.05
N LYS A 2 52.51 35.67 3.09
CA LYS A 2 52.34 34.60 2.06
C LYS A 2 52.23 33.11 2.54
N ARG A 3 51.27 32.25 2.12
CA ARG A 3 50.46 32.13 0.88
C ARG A 3 49.18 31.29 1.07
N ARG A 4 48.21 31.54 0.17
CA ARG A 4 47.00 30.75 -0.14
C ARG A 4 47.32 29.39 -0.80
N LEU A 5 46.25 28.58 -0.94
CA LEU A 5 46.01 27.40 -1.80
C LEU A 5 46.46 26.04 -1.23
N GLY A 6 45.69 24.95 -1.33
CA GLY A 6 44.63 24.67 -2.31
C GLY A 6 43.55 23.74 -1.79
N LEU A 7 42.31 24.11 -2.09
CA LEU A 7 41.15 23.24 -2.09
C LEU A 7 41.33 22.32 -3.31
N MET A 8 41.96 21.17 -3.12
CA MET A 8 41.97 20.11 -4.12
C MET A 8 40.63 19.39 -4.04
N ILE A 9 39.63 19.89 -4.78
CA ILE A 9 38.58 19.00 -5.27
C ILE A 9 39.29 18.05 -6.22
N GLN A 10 39.46 16.81 -5.77
CA GLN A 10 39.97 15.74 -6.62
C GLN A 10 38.83 15.32 -7.53
N GLU A 11 38.64 16.09 -8.61
CA GLU A 11 37.86 15.72 -9.80
C GLU A 11 38.34 14.33 -10.25
N GLY A 12 37.49 13.31 -10.11
CA GLY A 12 37.78 11.95 -10.59
C GLY A 12 37.82 10.86 -9.53
N SER A 13 37.69 11.17 -8.25
CA SER A 13 37.32 10.12 -7.29
C SER A 13 35.82 9.88 -7.45
N PHE A 14 35.45 8.75 -8.08
CA PHE A 14 34.17 8.11 -7.84
C PHE A 14 34.07 7.96 -6.32
N VAL A 15 33.46 8.95 -5.67
CA VAL A 15 33.11 8.90 -4.27
C VAL A 15 32.15 7.74 -4.18
N LYS A 16 32.71 6.57 -3.89
CA LYS A 16 31.95 5.43 -3.42
C LYS A 16 31.37 5.89 -2.10
N ALA A 17 30.23 6.56 -2.18
CA ALA A 17 29.39 6.88 -1.05
C ALA A 17 28.82 5.54 -0.55
N THR A 18 29.70 4.69 -0.01
CA THR A 18 29.31 3.65 0.94
C THR A 18 28.95 4.39 2.22
N GLY A 19 27.84 5.12 2.18
CA GLY A 19 27.18 5.53 3.41
C GLY A 19 26.85 4.24 4.15
N ARG A 20 27.35 4.09 5.38
CA ARG A 20 26.83 3.07 6.29
C ARG A 20 25.36 3.39 6.51
N ILE A 21 24.48 2.86 5.68
CA ILE A 21 23.06 2.79 5.97
C ILE A 21 22.99 1.90 7.21
N ALA A 22 22.68 2.49 8.37
CA ALA A 22 22.47 1.73 9.59
C ALA A 22 21.36 0.71 9.31
N GLN A 23 21.73 -0.56 9.16
CA GLN A 23 20.77 -1.65 9.06
C GLN A 23 20.11 -1.77 10.42
N ILE A 24 18.82 -1.42 10.51
CA ILE A 24 18.05 -1.54 11.74
C ILE A 24 17.52 -2.98 11.78
N PRO A 25 17.95 -3.81 12.74
CA PRO A 25 17.48 -5.18 12.82
C PRO A 25 15.98 -5.21 13.17
N VAL A 26 15.16 -5.75 12.26
CA VAL A 26 13.75 -6.05 12.50
C VAL A 26 13.63 -7.49 12.97
N SER A 27 12.90 -7.73 14.05
CA SER A 27 12.70 -9.09 14.56
C SER A 27 11.87 -9.95 13.59
N GLU A 28 12.18 -11.25 13.50
CA GLU A 28 11.35 -12.22 12.76
C GLU A 28 9.88 -12.22 13.21
N ALA A 29 9.63 -11.93 14.49
CA ALA A 29 8.28 -11.78 15.02
C ALA A 29 7.55 -10.57 14.42
N TYR A 30 8.25 -9.47 14.16
CA TYR A 30 7.68 -8.30 13.48
C TYR A 30 7.35 -8.63 12.02
N LEU A 31 8.29 -9.24 11.29
CA LEU A 31 8.06 -9.68 9.92
C LEU A 31 6.88 -10.66 9.83
N GLY A 32 6.82 -11.64 10.74
CA GLY A 32 5.72 -12.59 10.82
C GLY A 32 4.36 -11.93 11.09
N ARG A 33 4.31 -10.86 11.88
CA ARG A 33 3.06 -10.10 12.12
C ARG A 33 2.62 -9.34 10.88
N VAL A 34 3.55 -8.63 10.22
CA VAL A 34 3.26 -7.87 9.00
C VAL A 34 2.76 -8.79 7.89
N VAL A 35 3.47 -9.89 7.67
CA VAL A 35 3.11 -10.88 6.66
C VAL A 35 1.73 -11.49 6.92
N LYS A 36 1.44 -11.91 8.16
CA LYS A 36 0.12 -12.43 8.54
C LYS A 36 -1.00 -11.39 8.37
N GLY A 37 -0.74 -10.13 8.72
CA GLY A 37 -1.66 -9.02 8.51
C GLY A 37 -2.00 -8.83 7.03
N ASN A 38 -0.97 -8.77 6.17
CA ASN A 38 -1.12 -8.61 4.73
C ASN A 38 -1.92 -9.76 4.10
N TYR A 39 -1.63 -11.02 4.49
CA TYR A 39 -2.39 -12.17 4.02
C TYR A 39 -3.86 -12.10 4.44
N THR A 40 -4.13 -11.63 5.66
CA THR A 40 -5.51 -11.49 6.15
C THR A 40 -6.27 -10.43 5.35
N CYS A 41 -5.69 -9.25 5.13
CA CYS A 41 -6.28 -8.21 4.29
C CYS A 41 -6.50 -8.67 2.85
N PHE A 42 -5.56 -9.44 2.28
CA PHE A 42 -5.71 -10.00 0.93
C PHE A 42 -6.92 -10.93 0.83
N LEU A 43 -7.09 -11.86 1.78
CA LEU A 43 -8.23 -12.77 1.80
C LEU A 43 -9.55 -12.01 1.97
N LEU A 44 -9.59 -10.99 2.84
CA LEU A 44 -10.74 -10.12 3.01
C LEU A 44 -11.08 -9.35 1.72
N GLN A 45 -10.08 -8.83 1.02
CA GLN A 45 -10.24 -8.11 -0.25
C GLN A 45 -10.87 -9.01 -1.32
N VAL A 46 -10.34 -10.24 -1.47
CA VAL A 46 -10.84 -11.22 -2.45
C VAL A 46 -12.27 -11.65 -2.11
N ALA A 47 -12.55 -12.00 -0.85
CA ALA A 47 -13.87 -12.44 -0.43
C ALA A 47 -14.94 -11.35 -0.60
N THR A 48 -14.68 -10.14 -0.09
CA THR A 48 -15.62 -9.01 -0.20
C THR A 48 -15.74 -8.49 -1.62
N GLY A 49 -14.64 -8.49 -2.39
CA GLY A 49 -14.65 -8.11 -3.81
C GLY A 49 -15.48 -9.07 -4.65
N PHE A 50 -15.29 -10.38 -4.43
CA PHE A 50 -16.10 -11.42 -5.06
C PHE A 50 -17.58 -11.28 -4.69
N ALA A 51 -17.91 -11.04 -3.42
CA ALA A 51 -19.29 -10.84 -2.99
C ALA A 51 -19.97 -9.65 -3.71
N MET A 52 -19.25 -8.55 -3.96
CA MET A 52 -19.80 -7.41 -4.71
C MET A 52 -20.11 -7.72 -6.17
N THR A 53 -19.47 -8.74 -6.78
CA THR A 53 -19.74 -9.10 -8.19
C THR A 53 -21.18 -9.57 -8.42
N PHE A 54 -21.85 -10.10 -7.40
CA PHE A 54 -23.27 -10.50 -7.49
C PHE A 54 -24.22 -9.31 -7.61
N TYR A 55 -23.81 -8.11 -7.17
CA TYR A 55 -24.65 -6.92 -7.12
C TYR A 55 -24.21 -5.84 -8.11
N TYR A 56 -22.90 -5.75 -8.39
CA TYR A 56 -22.32 -4.71 -9.22
C TYR A 56 -22.64 -4.91 -10.71
N ARG A 57 -23.07 -3.84 -11.38
CA ARG A 57 -23.35 -3.85 -12.83
C ARG A 57 -22.32 -2.97 -13.55
N PRO A 58 -21.37 -3.55 -14.30
CA PRO A 58 -20.27 -2.83 -14.93
C PRO A 58 -20.68 -2.16 -16.25
N THR A 59 -21.76 -1.38 -16.26
CA THR A 59 -22.22 -0.63 -17.44
C THR A 59 -22.34 0.86 -17.10
N VAL A 60 -22.02 1.74 -18.04
CA VAL A 60 -21.99 3.20 -17.82
C VAL A 60 -23.35 3.76 -17.35
N THR A 61 -24.44 3.09 -17.71
CA THR A 61 -25.80 3.48 -17.32
C THR A 61 -26.23 2.95 -15.94
N GLN A 62 -25.61 1.88 -15.43
CA GLN A 62 -26.04 1.21 -14.20
C GLN A 62 -24.97 1.18 -13.09
N VAL A 63 -23.76 1.67 -13.37
CA VAL A 63 -22.65 1.64 -12.41
C VAL A 63 -22.97 2.40 -11.12
N PHE A 64 -23.59 3.57 -11.23
CA PHE A 64 -23.93 4.39 -10.07
C PHE A 64 -25.10 3.78 -9.28
N SER A 65 -26.17 3.40 -9.97
CA SER A 65 -27.36 2.83 -9.34
C SER A 65 -27.09 1.47 -8.68
N SER A 66 -26.23 0.63 -9.26
CA SER A 66 -25.83 -0.65 -8.64
C SER A 66 -25.01 -0.44 -7.37
N VAL A 67 -24.14 0.57 -7.30
CA VAL A 67 -23.42 0.92 -6.07
C VAL A 67 -24.37 1.49 -5.01
N GLN A 68 -25.34 2.32 -5.41
CA GLN A 68 -26.37 2.80 -4.49
C GLN A 68 -27.17 1.64 -3.89
N TYR A 69 -27.63 0.71 -4.73
CA TYR A 69 -28.33 -0.50 -4.27
C TYR A 69 -27.51 -1.29 -3.23
N ILE A 70 -26.20 -1.50 -3.47
CA ILE A 70 -25.32 -2.15 -2.49
C ILE A 70 -25.30 -1.39 -1.15
N MET A 71 -25.28 -0.06 -1.18
CA MET A 71 -25.17 0.76 0.02
C MET A 71 -26.48 0.91 0.80
N THR A 72 -27.64 0.88 0.13
CA THR A 72 -28.92 1.27 0.75
C THR A 72 -29.95 0.15 0.84
N GLU A 73 -29.87 -0.86 -0.03
CA GLU A 73 -30.93 -1.87 -0.16
C GLU A 73 -30.43 -3.31 0.02
N ALA A 74 -29.22 -3.63 -0.42
CA ALA A 74 -28.65 -4.96 -0.24
C ALA A 74 -28.39 -5.25 1.25
N ASN A 75 -28.85 -6.40 1.74
CA ASN A 75 -28.59 -6.84 3.10
C ASN A 75 -27.08 -6.88 3.38
N PHE A 76 -26.63 -6.15 4.41
CA PHE A 76 -25.22 -5.95 4.75
C PHE A 76 -24.34 -5.39 3.63
N GLY A 77 -24.90 -4.91 2.51
CA GLY A 77 -24.10 -4.44 1.39
C GLY A 77 -23.24 -3.22 1.75
N TRP A 78 -23.77 -2.32 2.59
CA TRP A 78 -23.01 -1.21 3.16
C TRP A 78 -21.78 -1.70 3.94
N LEU A 79 -21.92 -2.79 4.70
CA LEU A 79 -20.85 -3.36 5.51
C LEU A 79 -19.80 -4.01 4.62
N ILE A 80 -20.23 -4.84 3.66
CA ILE A 80 -19.32 -5.52 2.71
C ILE A 80 -18.49 -4.49 1.94
N ARG A 81 -19.13 -3.44 1.42
CA ARG A 81 -18.45 -2.37 0.69
C ARG A 81 -17.49 -1.56 1.58
N SER A 82 -17.88 -1.28 2.82
CA SER A 82 -17.02 -0.56 3.77
C SER A 82 -15.79 -1.38 4.15
N VAL A 83 -15.96 -2.67 4.47
CA VAL A 83 -14.85 -3.59 4.77
C VAL A 83 -13.91 -3.74 3.57
N HIS A 84 -14.44 -3.85 2.34
CA HIS A 84 -13.62 -3.88 1.13
C HIS A 84 -12.78 -2.61 0.95
N GLY A 85 -13.34 -1.43 1.28
CA GLY A 85 -12.61 -0.17 1.23
C GLY A 85 -11.53 -0.06 2.32
N TRP A 86 -11.87 -0.39 3.56
CA TRP A 86 -10.94 -0.30 4.69
C TRP A 86 -9.78 -1.30 4.58
N SER A 87 -10.03 -2.50 4.05
CA SER A 87 -9.00 -3.53 3.84
C SER A 87 -7.99 -3.18 2.75
N ALA A 88 -8.32 -2.22 1.87
CA ALA A 88 -7.45 -1.77 0.78
C ALA A 88 -6.58 -0.55 1.15
N SER A 89 -6.77 0.02 2.35
CA SER A 89 -6.04 1.20 2.85
C SER A 89 -4.73 0.81 3.52
#